data_AF-A0A925XBY4-F1
#
_entry.id   AF-A0A925XBY4-F1
#
_cell.length_a   1.000
_cell.length_b   1.000
_cell.length_c   1.000
_cell.angle_alpha   90.00
_cell.angle_beta   90.00
_cell.angle_gamma   90.00
#
_symmetry.space_group_name_H-M   'P 1'
#
loop_
_entity.id
_entity.type
_entity.pdbx_description
1 polymer ?
#
loop_
_entity_poly.entity_id
_entity_poly.type
_entity_poly.pdbx_seq_one_letter_code
_entity_poly.pdbx_strand_id
1 'polypeptide(L)'
;HVLRTAEGIRSNIKSVFCAIAHQNPYPAEQLNDEQWNQLVLKCLFIDVPLDPLIGIDRRANAKLMTTLIDFAHERRAAHRPIPPDLWRCVGPFADERALDDLRLVLTTGSPLEQQATARALKSCPAPRAAEILREVTRPS
;
A
#
# COMPACT_ATOMS: atom_id res chain seq x y z
N HIS A 1 -7.96 0.81 32.98
CA HIS A 1 -8.17 2.24 32.69
C HIS A 1 -7.11 2.82 31.75
N VAL A 2 -5.80 2.61 31.98
CA VAL A 2 -4.73 3.12 31.10
C VAL A 2 -4.84 2.69 29.63
N LEU A 3 -5.13 1.42 29.35
CA LEU A 3 -5.27 0.92 27.96
C LEU A 3 -6.44 1.58 27.20
N ARG A 4 -7.61 1.72 27.84
CA ARG A 4 -8.79 2.39 27.25
C ARG A 4 -8.55 3.89 27.04
N THR A 5 -7.83 4.55 27.95
CA THR A 5 -7.45 5.95 27.77
C THR A 5 -6.44 6.11 26.61
N ALA A 6 -5.46 5.21 26.50
CA ALA A 6 -4.51 5.20 25.38
C ALA A 6 -5.20 4.91 24.04
N GLU A 7 -6.18 4.01 23.99
CA GLU A 7 -7.02 3.75 22.83
C GLU A 7 -7.89 4.95 22.46
N GLY A 8 -8.48 5.64 23.44
CA GLY A 8 -9.24 6.88 23.25
C GLY A 8 -8.40 8.01 22.62
N ILE A 9 -7.16 8.20 23.09
CA ILE A 9 -6.23 9.19 22.51
C ILE A 9 -5.88 8.83 21.06
N ARG A 10 -5.57 7.55 20.79
CA ARG A 10 -5.21 7.08 19.45
C ARG A 10 -6.38 7.18 18.47
N SER A 11 -7.58 6.83 18.90
CA SER A 11 -8.80 6.91 18.08
C SER A 11 -9.19 8.34 17.76
N ASN A 12 -9.06 9.27 18.71
CA ASN A 12 -9.26 10.70 18.43
C ASN A 12 -8.28 11.22 17.36
N ILE A 13 -6.99 10.90 17.47
CA ILE A 13 -5.99 11.30 16.46
C ILE A 13 -6.29 10.68 15.08
N LYS A 14 -6.72 9.41 15.04
CA LYS A 14 -7.15 8.75 13.80
C LYS A 14 -8.33 9.47 13.14
N SER A 15 -9.35 9.84 13.93
CA SER A 15 -10.55 10.53 13.40
C SER A 15 -10.23 11.88 12.75
N VAL A 16 -9.40 12.69 13.40
CA VAL A 16 -8.96 13.99 12.88
C VAL A 16 -8.12 13.81 11.62
N PHE A 17 -7.22 12.82 11.61
CA PHE A 17 -6.43 12.51 10.43
C PHE A 17 -7.30 12.07 9.24
N CYS A 18 -8.28 11.18 9.46
CA CYS A 18 -9.20 10.75 8.41
C CYS A 18 -10.03 11.91 7.85
N ALA A 19 -10.46 12.87 8.68
CA ALA A 19 -11.16 14.06 8.20
C ALA A 19 -10.33 14.91 7.22
N ILE A 20 -9.00 14.86 7.33
CA ILE A 20 -8.08 15.54 6.41
C ILE A 20 -7.80 14.67 5.18
N ALA A 21 -7.55 13.37 5.36
CA ALA A 21 -7.03 12.49 4.31
C ALA A 21 -8.11 11.86 3.42
N HIS A 22 -9.29 11.55 3.98
CA HIS A 22 -10.33 10.78 3.29
C HIS A 22 -11.37 11.67 2.65
N GLN A 23 -11.85 11.25 1.48
CA GLN A 23 -12.92 11.93 0.74
C GLN A 23 -12.66 13.43 0.55
N ASN A 24 -11.38 13.79 0.54
CA ASN A 24 -10.91 15.16 0.47
C ASN A 24 -9.88 15.26 -0.68
N PRO A 25 -10.13 16.07 -1.72
CA PRO A 25 -9.19 16.23 -2.82
C PRO A 25 -7.97 17.07 -2.42
N TYR A 26 -8.08 17.86 -1.35
CA TYR A 26 -7.07 18.84 -0.93
C TYR A 26 -5.66 18.24 -0.80
N PRO A 27 -5.44 17.09 -0.13
CA PRO A 27 -4.09 16.54 -0.03
C PRO A 27 -3.49 16.18 -1.39
N ALA A 28 -4.30 15.66 -2.32
CA ALA A 28 -3.82 15.27 -3.64
C ALA A 28 -3.60 16.45 -4.59
N GLU A 29 -4.19 17.61 -4.30
CA GLU A 29 -4.05 18.84 -5.09
C GLU A 29 -2.96 19.77 -4.54
N GLN A 30 -2.76 19.80 -3.23
CA GLN A 30 -1.96 20.82 -2.56
C GLN A 30 -0.65 20.29 -1.97
N LEU A 31 -0.58 19.02 -1.57
CA LEU A 31 0.67 18.46 -1.05
C LEU A 31 1.66 18.21 -2.19
N ASN A 32 2.93 18.55 -1.95
CA ASN A 32 4.01 18.08 -2.80
C ASN A 32 4.19 16.55 -2.66
N ASP A 33 5.04 15.94 -3.49
CA ASP A 33 5.17 14.48 -3.53
C ASP A 33 5.73 13.89 -2.24
N GLU A 34 6.64 14.58 -1.56
CA GLU A 34 7.19 14.11 -0.29
C GLU A 34 6.10 14.08 0.80
N GLN A 35 5.34 15.17 0.93
CA GLN A 35 4.24 15.28 1.88
C GLN A 35 3.12 14.29 1.58
N TRP A 36 2.80 14.10 0.29
CA TRP A 36 1.86 13.09 -0.16
C TRP A 36 2.30 11.67 0.25
N ASN A 37 3.57 11.34 -0.01
CA ASN A 37 4.11 10.03 0.34
C ASN A 37 4.09 9.78 1.85
N GLN A 38 4.39 10.80 2.66
CA GLN A 38 4.28 10.73 4.11
C GLN A 38 2.84 10.56 4.58
N LEU A 39 1.87 11.20 3.93
CA LEU A 39 0.44 11.01 4.22
C LEU A 39 0.02 9.56 3.95
N VAL A 40 0.39 9.00 2.80
CA VAL A 40 0.08 7.59 2.45
C VAL A 40 0.74 6.62 3.43
N LEU A 41 2.02 6.82 3.74
CA LEU A 41 2.73 6.00 4.74
C LEU A 41 2.07 6.12 6.12
N LYS A 42 1.67 7.33 6.51
CA LYS A 42 0.97 7.56 7.78
C LYS A 42 -0.34 6.78 7.84
N CYS A 43 -1.16 6.79 6.77
CA CYS A 43 -2.38 6.00 6.70
C CYS A 43 -2.11 4.54 7.07
N LEU A 44 -1.13 3.92 6.42
CA LEU A 44 -0.78 2.53 6.66
C LEU A 44 -0.23 2.30 8.08
N PHE A 45 0.57 3.23 8.60
CA PHE A 45 1.15 3.13 9.94
C PHE A 45 0.09 3.16 11.04
N ILE A 46 -0.99 3.92 10.86
CA ILE A 46 -2.09 4.00 11.82
C ILE A 46 -3.28 3.10 11.44
N ASP A 47 -3.12 2.14 10.52
CA ASP A 47 -4.18 1.23 10.05
C ASP A 47 -5.43 1.99 9.58
N VAL A 48 -5.24 2.93 8.66
CA VAL A 48 -6.27 3.68 7.95
C VAL A 48 -6.26 3.23 6.47
N PRO A 49 -7.42 2.86 5.88
CA PRO A 49 -7.48 2.32 4.53
C PRO A 49 -7.06 3.36 3.48
N LEU A 50 -6.48 2.90 2.37
CA LEU A 50 -6.05 3.81 1.30
C LEU A 50 -7.18 4.13 0.30
N ASP A 51 -8.20 3.27 0.20
CA ASP A 51 -9.28 3.42 -0.78
C ASP A 51 -9.98 4.80 -0.77
N PRO A 52 -10.25 5.43 0.39
CA PRO A 52 -10.90 6.75 0.42
C PRO A 52 -9.98 7.93 0.08
N LEU A 53 -8.69 7.71 -0.18
CA LEU A 53 -7.77 8.78 -0.59
C LEU A 53 -8.04 9.15 -2.05
N ILE A 54 -8.55 10.35 -2.26
CA ILE A 54 -8.76 10.89 -3.60
C ILE A 54 -7.40 11.09 -4.26
N GLY A 55 -7.24 10.62 -5.51
CA GLY A 55 -6.02 10.80 -6.30
C GLY A 55 -4.90 9.78 -6.06
N ILE A 56 -5.15 8.72 -5.29
CA ILE A 56 -4.14 7.71 -4.93
C ILE A 56 -3.44 7.06 -6.12
N ASP A 57 -4.18 6.69 -7.17
CA ASP A 57 -3.60 6.08 -8.37
C ASP A 57 -2.77 7.10 -9.16
N ARG A 58 -3.26 8.34 -9.28
CA ARG A 58 -2.60 9.41 -10.04
C ARG A 58 -1.30 9.86 -9.39
N ARG A 59 -1.25 9.88 -8.06
CA ARG A 59 -0.10 10.38 -7.28
C ARG A 59 0.89 9.28 -6.88
N ALA A 60 0.67 8.03 -7.32
CA ALA A 60 1.68 6.98 -7.20
C ALA A 60 2.98 7.44 -7.88
N ASN A 61 4.12 7.10 -7.28
CA ASN A 61 5.45 7.48 -7.77
C ASN A 61 6.51 6.50 -7.29
N ALA A 62 7.69 6.52 -7.93
CA ALA A 62 8.79 5.61 -7.62
C ALA A 62 9.26 5.74 -6.16
N LYS A 63 9.32 6.95 -5.60
CA LYS A 63 9.75 7.15 -4.21
C LYS A 63 8.76 6.55 -3.22
N LEU A 64 7.45 6.71 -3.49
CA LEU A 64 6.39 6.08 -2.71
C LEU A 64 6.53 4.56 -2.75
N MET A 65 6.70 3.98 -3.94
CA MET A 65 6.92 2.54 -4.11
C MET A 65 8.06 2.05 -3.23
N THR A 66 9.25 2.67 -3.28
CA THR A 66 10.40 2.27 -2.45
C THR A 66 10.06 2.32 -0.96
N THR A 67 9.47 3.42 -0.50
CA THR A 67 9.06 3.58 0.90
C THR A 67 8.06 2.52 1.35
N LEU A 68 7.12 2.14 0.48
CA LEU A 68 6.11 1.12 0.80
C LEU A 68 6.69 -0.30 0.81
N ILE A 69 7.66 -0.60 -0.04
CA ILE A 69 8.39 -1.88 0.01
C ILE A 69 9.19 -2.01 1.31
N ASP A 70 9.89 -0.95 1.73
CA ASP A 70 10.60 -0.95 3.01
C ASP A 70 9.64 -1.15 4.18
N PHE A 71 8.50 -0.45 4.19
CA PHE A 71 7.45 -0.66 5.19
C PHE A 71 6.88 -2.08 5.18
N ALA A 72 6.66 -2.69 4.02
CA ALA A 72 6.20 -4.06 3.90
C ALA A 72 7.20 -5.06 4.50
N HIS A 73 8.50 -4.83 4.27
CA HIS A 73 9.59 -5.63 4.84
C HIS A 73 9.65 -5.49 6.36
N GLU A 74 9.52 -4.27 6.90
CA GLU A 74 9.44 -4.02 8.34
C GLU A 74 8.26 -4.77 8.99
N ARG A 75 7.07 -4.72 8.37
CA ARG A 75 5.90 -5.45 8.88
C ARG A 75 6.11 -6.96 8.82
N ARG A 76 6.67 -7.48 7.73
CA ARG A 76 6.98 -8.91 7.59
C ARG A 76 7.96 -9.38 8.65
N ALA A 77 9.05 -8.64 8.89
CA ALA A 77 10.01 -8.93 9.96
C ALA A 77 9.35 -8.91 11.35
N ALA A 78 8.37 -8.02 11.55
CA ALA A 78 7.56 -7.95 12.77
C ALA A 78 6.39 -8.95 12.83
N HIS A 79 6.27 -9.88 11.87
CA HIS A 79 5.17 -10.84 11.75
C HIS A 79 3.78 -10.18 11.73
N ARG A 80 3.69 -8.98 11.16
CA ARG A 80 2.45 -8.24 10.99
C ARG A 80 1.93 -8.39 9.55
N PRO A 81 0.61 -8.46 9.36
CA PRO A 81 0.05 -8.53 8.01
C PRO A 81 0.36 -7.26 7.23
N ILE A 82 0.64 -7.41 5.93
CA ILE A 82 0.84 -6.30 5.01
C ILE A 82 -0.54 -5.86 4.49
N PRO A 83 -0.93 -4.58 4.61
CA PRO A 83 -2.21 -4.12 4.08
C PRO A 83 -2.28 -4.35 2.55
N PRO A 84 -3.29 -5.06 2.01
CA PRO A 84 -3.37 -5.36 0.58
C PRO A 84 -3.40 -4.11 -0.30
N ASP A 85 -4.02 -3.03 0.18
CA ASP A 85 -4.11 -1.75 -0.52
C ASP A 85 -2.74 -1.09 -0.76
N LEU A 86 -1.70 -1.48 -0.01
CA LEU A 86 -0.33 -1.01 -0.22
C LEU A 86 0.13 -1.29 -1.65
N TRP A 87 -0.23 -2.46 -2.19
CA TRP A 87 0.22 -2.88 -3.52
C TRP A 87 -0.32 -2.01 -4.65
N ARG A 88 -1.43 -1.30 -4.43
CA ARG A 88 -2.01 -0.33 -5.38
C ARG A 88 -1.04 0.78 -5.75
N CYS A 89 -0.23 1.24 -4.79
CA CYS A 89 0.76 2.29 -4.98
C CYS A 89 2.12 1.76 -5.46
N VAL A 90 2.37 0.46 -5.31
CA VAL A 90 3.63 -0.20 -5.71
C VAL A 90 3.59 -0.59 -7.19
N GLY A 91 2.50 -1.22 -7.64
CA GLY A 91 2.37 -1.80 -8.98
C GLY A 91 2.86 -0.89 -10.12
N PRO A 92 2.36 0.35 -10.25
CA PRO A 92 2.72 1.23 -11.37
C PRO A 92 4.21 1.58 -11.49
N PHE A 93 4.97 1.44 -10.40
CA PHE A 93 6.39 1.78 -10.31
C PHE A 93 7.25 0.61 -9.82
N ALA A 94 6.73 -0.62 -9.82
CA ALA A 94 7.43 -1.77 -9.26
C ALA A 94 8.77 -2.00 -9.98
N ASP A 95 9.86 -1.96 -9.20
CA ASP A 95 11.19 -2.38 -9.60
C ASP A 95 11.39 -3.89 -9.39
N GLU A 96 12.58 -4.43 -9.70
CA GLU A 96 12.87 -5.85 -9.53
C GLU A 96 12.62 -6.35 -8.10
N ARG A 97 12.98 -5.56 -7.08
CA ARG A 97 12.75 -5.91 -5.68
C ARG A 97 11.26 -6.00 -5.37
N ALA A 98 10.47 -5.04 -5.83
CA ALA A 98 9.02 -5.05 -5.68
C ALA A 98 8.36 -6.21 -6.45
N LEU A 99 8.87 -6.54 -7.63
CA LEU A 99 8.36 -7.66 -8.43
C LEU A 99 8.59 -9.01 -7.75
N ASP A 100 9.73 -9.21 -7.10
CA ASP A 100 10.01 -10.41 -6.30
C ASP A 100 9.04 -10.55 -5.13
N ASP A 101 8.77 -9.44 -4.41
CA ASP A 101 7.78 -9.42 -3.34
C ASP A 101 6.36 -9.72 -3.84
N LEU A 102 5.96 -9.10 -4.95
CA LEU A 102 4.66 -9.35 -5.56
C LEU A 102 4.55 -10.81 -6.02
N ARG A 103 5.58 -11.39 -6.64
CA ARG A 103 5.59 -12.82 -7.01
C ARG A 103 5.39 -13.72 -5.80
N LEU A 104 6.11 -13.43 -4.71
CA LEU A 104 5.99 -14.20 -3.47
C LEU A 104 4.55 -14.16 -2.94
N VAL A 105 3.97 -12.96 -2.79
CA VAL A 105 2.61 -12.79 -2.26
C VAL A 105 1.56 -13.41 -3.19
N LEU A 106 1.74 -13.33 -4.51
CA LEU A 106 0.84 -13.96 -5.47
C LEU A 106 0.79 -15.49 -5.32
N THR A 107 1.90 -16.09 -4.87
CA THR A 107 2.02 -17.55 -4.73
C THR A 107 1.62 -18.05 -3.34
N THR A 108 1.95 -17.30 -2.30
CA THR A 108 1.82 -17.76 -0.90
C THR A 108 0.76 -17.02 -0.08
N GLY A 109 0.28 -15.88 -0.55
CA GLY A 109 -0.68 -15.04 0.15
C GLY A 109 -2.09 -15.65 0.22
N SER A 110 -2.91 -15.09 1.09
CA SER A 110 -4.35 -15.35 1.12
C SER A 110 -5.04 -14.92 -0.19
N PRO A 111 -6.26 -15.41 -0.50
CA PRO A 111 -6.96 -15.02 -1.73
C PRO A 111 -7.11 -13.51 -1.92
N LEU A 112 -7.29 -12.75 -0.83
CA LEU A 112 -7.39 -11.29 -0.88
C LEU A 112 -6.04 -10.64 -1.24
N GLU A 113 -4.96 -11.12 -0.63
CA GLU A 113 -3.60 -10.65 -0.93
C GLU A 113 -3.21 -10.98 -2.37
N GLN A 114 -3.48 -12.21 -2.81
CA GLN A 114 -3.24 -12.64 -4.20
C GLN A 114 -4.00 -11.76 -5.19
N GLN A 115 -5.27 -11.43 -4.92
CA GLN A 115 -6.06 -10.53 -5.77
C GLN A 115 -5.48 -9.11 -5.83
N ALA A 116 -5.10 -8.54 -4.70
CA ALA A 116 -4.51 -7.20 -4.64
C ALA A 116 -3.17 -7.16 -5.40
N THR A 117 -2.32 -8.15 -5.16
CA THR A 117 -1.03 -8.33 -5.85
C THR A 117 -1.21 -8.54 -7.35
N ALA A 118 -2.19 -9.34 -7.78
CA ALA A 118 -2.48 -9.52 -9.20
C ALA A 118 -2.91 -8.22 -9.88
N ARG A 119 -3.68 -7.36 -9.20
CA ARG A 119 -4.03 -6.02 -9.69
C ARG A 119 -2.80 -5.12 -9.79
N ALA A 120 -1.93 -5.13 -8.78
CA ALA A 120 -0.69 -4.38 -8.79
C ALA A 120 0.22 -4.79 -9.97
N LEU A 121 0.42 -6.09 -10.19
CA LEU A 121 1.19 -6.60 -11.34
C LEU A 121 0.57 -6.20 -12.69
N LYS A 122 -0.77 -6.19 -12.81
CA LYS A 122 -1.44 -5.71 -14.03
C LYS A 122 -1.25 -4.21 -14.28
N SER A 123 -1.08 -3.42 -13.22
CA SER A 123 -0.81 -1.98 -13.33
C SER A 123 0.66 -1.65 -13.62
N CYS A 124 1.57 -2.62 -13.50
CA CYS A 124 2.99 -2.44 -13.72
C CYS A 124 3.32 -2.43 -15.23
N PRO A 125 4.05 -1.43 -15.75
CA PRO A 125 4.42 -1.37 -17.16
C PRO A 125 5.57 -2.34 -17.54
N ALA A 126 6.30 -2.89 -16.56
CA ALA A 126 7.44 -3.75 -16.83
C ALA A 126 6.99 -5.10 -17.45
N PRO A 127 7.63 -5.58 -18.54
CA PRO A 127 7.29 -6.87 -19.16
C PRO A 127 7.34 -8.05 -18.18
N ARG A 128 8.26 -7.97 -17.21
CA ARG A 128 8.45 -8.97 -16.16
C ARG A 128 7.20 -9.19 -15.31
N ALA A 129 6.40 -8.15 -15.06
CA ALA A 129 5.15 -8.28 -14.31
C ALA A 129 4.13 -9.18 -15.03
N ALA A 130 4.03 -9.05 -16.36
CA ALA A 130 3.17 -9.89 -17.18
C ALA A 130 3.67 -11.35 -17.29
N GLU A 131 4.99 -11.57 -17.20
CA GLU A 131 5.56 -12.92 -17.10
C GLU A 131 5.18 -13.58 -15.78
N ILE A 132 5.34 -12.88 -14.64
CA ILE A 132 4.97 -13.39 -13.32
C ILE A 132 3.50 -13.84 -13.28
N LEU A 133 2.58 -13.02 -13.81
CA LEU A 133 1.16 -13.39 -13.89
C LEU A 133 0.93 -14.67 -14.71
N ARG A 134 1.65 -14.83 -15.83
CA ARG A 134 1.54 -16.03 -16.69
C ARG A 134 2.11 -17.28 -16.04
N GLU A 135 3.22 -17.14 -15.32
CA GLU A 135 3.89 -18.24 -14.62
C GLU A 135 2.99 -18.81 -13.51
N VAL A 136 2.33 -17.94 -12.72
CA VAL A 136 1.50 -18.39 -11.59
C VAL A 136 0.11 -18.88 -12.03
N THR A 137 -0.42 -18.40 -13.16
CA THR A 137 -1.78 -18.76 -13.64
C THR A 137 -1.81 -20.04 -14.49
N ARG A 138 -0.67 -20.59 -14.93
CA ARG A 138 -0.67 -21.86 -15.65
C ARG A 138 -1.05 -23.00 -14.68
N PRO A 139 -2.12 -23.76 -14.95
CA PRO A 139 -2.36 -24.99 -14.23
C PRO A 139 -1.20 -25.95 -14.51
N SER A 140 -0.68 -26.57 -13.44
CA SER A 140 0.26 -27.70 -13.53
C SER A 140 -0.43 -28.92 -14.15
#